data_AF-A0A0R2H068-F1
#
_entry.id   AF-A0A0R2H068-F1
#
_cell.length_a   1.000
_cell.length_b   1.000
_cell.length_c   1.000
_cell.angle_alpha   90.00
_cell.angle_beta   90.00
_cell.angle_gamma   90.00
#
_symmetry.space_group_name_H-M   'P 1'
#
loop_
_entity.id
_entity.type
_entity.pdbx_description
1 polymer ?
#
loop_
_entity_poly.entity_id
_entity_poly.type
_entity_poly.pdbx_seq_one_letter_code
_entity_poly.pdbx_strand_id
1 'polypeptide(L)' 'MEEKHEIITPNFVSKPSTTAPISATYKHIAAKVEFNGIRLTIFKGINPKLASELVKVLTENAH' A
#
# COMPACT_ATOMS: atom_id res chain seq x y z
N MET A 1 -41.75 1.53 -46.26
CA MET A 1 -41.66 1.74 -44.79
C MET A 1 -40.18 1.88 -44.47
N GLU A 2 -39.78 2.96 -43.81
CA GLU A 2 -38.38 3.25 -43.51
C GLU A 2 -38.14 2.85 -42.05
N GLU A 3 -37.42 1.75 -41.83
CA GLU A 3 -37.11 1.28 -40.48
C GLU A 3 -35.98 2.12 -39.88
N LYS A 4 -36.31 2.93 -38.88
CA LYS A 4 -35.33 3.67 -38.09
C LYS A 4 -34.81 2.76 -36.98
N HIS A 5 -33.58 2.29 -37.13
CA HIS A 5 -32.90 1.57 -36.05
C HIS A 5 -32.27 2.59 -35.08
N GLU A 6 -32.75 2.62 -33.84
CA GLU A 6 -32.15 3.42 -32.77
C GLU A 6 -30.81 2.81 -32.36
N ILE A 7 -29.72 3.53 -32.58
CA ILE A 7 -28.38 3.11 -32.15
C ILE A 7 -28.24 3.47 -30.67
N ILE A 8 -28.46 2.48 -29.80
CA ILE A 8 -28.21 2.63 -28.35
C ILE A 8 -26.71 2.45 -28.11
N THR A 9 -25.98 3.57 -28.00
CA THR A 9 -24.56 3.52 -27.63
C THR A 9 -24.46 3.48 -26.11
N PRO A 10 -23.88 2.43 -25.49
CA PRO A 10 -23.73 2.38 -24.04
C PRO A 10 -22.73 3.45 -23.57
N ASN A 11 -23.19 4.35 -22.71
CA ASN A 11 -22.32 5.29 -22.01
C ASN A 11 -21.58 4.55 -20.89
N PHE A 12 -20.35 4.14 -21.17
CA PHE A 12 -19.46 3.58 -20.14
C PHE A 12 -18.95 4.70 -19.25
N VAL A 13 -19.67 4.98 -18.17
CA VAL A 13 -19.21 5.87 -17.11
C VAL A 13 -18.10 5.15 -16.35
N SER A 14 -16.84 5.52 -16.59
CA SER A 14 -15.74 5.06 -15.75
C SER A 14 -15.96 5.59 -14.33
N LYS A 15 -16.00 4.69 -13.34
CA LYS A 15 -15.97 5.09 -11.93
C LYS A 15 -14.75 5.98 -11.71
N PRO A 16 -14.84 7.10 -10.98
CA PRO A 16 -13.66 7.85 -10.60
C PRO A 16 -12.72 6.87 -9.91
N SER A 17 -11.45 6.82 -10.34
CA SER A 17 -10.46 5.99 -9.68
C SER A 17 -10.36 6.48 -8.25
N THR A 18 -10.94 5.74 -7.31
CA THR A 18 -10.68 5.98 -5.90
C THR A 18 -9.20 5.67 -5.72
N THR A 19 -8.37 6.70 -5.71
CA THR A 19 -7.00 6.61 -5.18
C THR A 19 -7.14 5.88 -3.86
N ALA A 20 -6.65 4.64 -3.81
CA ALA A 20 -6.84 3.80 -2.65
C ALA A 20 -6.42 4.61 -1.42
N PRO A 21 -7.24 4.69 -0.36
CA PRO A 21 -6.91 5.54 0.76
C PRO A 21 -5.59 5.01 1.31
N ILE A 22 -4.64 5.92 1.53
CA ILE A 22 -3.28 5.63 2.03
C ILE A 22 -3.35 4.75 3.30
N SER A 23 -4.49 4.78 4.00
CA SER A 23 -4.85 3.90 5.12
C SER A 23 -4.77 2.40 4.82
N ALA A 24 -4.99 1.94 3.60
CA ALA A 24 -4.89 0.52 3.25
C ALA A 24 -3.45 0.00 3.39
N THR A 25 -2.46 0.81 3.00
CA THR A 25 -1.04 0.49 3.10
C THR A 25 -0.55 0.43 4.56
N TYR A 26 -1.21 1.15 5.46
CA TYR A 26 -0.87 1.19 6.89
C TYR A 26 -1.50 0.07 7.73
N LYS A 27 -2.51 -0.65 7.23
CA LYS A 27 -3.23 -1.71 7.99
C LYS A 27 -2.32 -2.86 8.43
N HIS A 28 -1.23 -3.08 7.71
CA HIS A 28 -0.31 -4.17 7.93
C HIS A 28 0.98 -3.76 8.62
N ILE A 29 1.11 -2.53 9.15
CA ILE A 29 2.31 -2.19 9.92
C ILE A 29 2.24 -2.87 11.30
N ALA A 30 3.32 -3.57 11.65
CA ALA A 30 3.54 -4.17 12.95
C ALA A 30 4.38 -3.25 13.85
N ALA A 31 5.42 -2.60 13.30
CA ALA A 31 6.24 -1.65 14.05
C ALA A 31 6.90 -0.61 13.12
N LYS A 32 7.29 0.52 13.69
CA LYS A 32 8.16 1.51 13.05
C LYS A 32 9.29 1.84 14.02
N VAL A 33 10.52 1.78 13.54
CA VAL A 33 11.73 2.11 14.30
C VAL A 33 12.44 3.22 13.54
N GLU A 34 12.78 4.30 14.25
CA GLU A 34 13.55 5.41 13.71
C GLU A 34 14.81 5.57 14.55
N PHE A 35 15.97 5.58 13.90
CA PHE A 35 17.27 5.72 14.55
C PHE A 35 18.23 6.44 13.60
N ASN A 36 18.87 7.51 14.07
CA ASN A 36 19.81 8.34 13.29
C ASN A 36 19.31 8.74 11.88
N GLY A 37 18.02 9.08 11.76
CA GLY A 37 17.40 9.47 10.49
C GLY A 37 17.03 8.31 9.56
N ILE A 38 17.37 7.07 9.92
CA ILE A 38 16.96 5.87 9.21
C ILE A 38 15.61 5.39 9.76
N ARG A 39 14.66 5.15 8.87
CA ARG A 39 13.33 4.61 9.20
C ARG A 39 13.17 3.17 8.74
N LEU A 40 13.03 2.28 9.70
CA LEU A 40 12.67 0.87 9.47
C LEU A 40 11.18 0.67 9.77
N THR A 41 10.42 0.25 8.76
CA THR A 41 9.00 -0.13 8.93
C THR A 41 8.87 -1.64 8.82
N ILE A 42 8.30 -2.26 9.84
CA ILE A 42 8.08 -3.70 9.93
C ILE A 42 6.60 -3.97 9.69
N PHE A 43 6.29 -4.86 8.76
CA PHE A 43 4.93 -5.26 8.43
C PHE A 43 4.55 -6.60 9.07
N LYS A 44 3.24 -6.80 9.30
CA LYS A 44 2.63 -8.03 9.80
C LYS A 44 2.97 -9.19 8.85
N GLY A 45 3.27 -10.34 9.43
CA GLY A 45 3.66 -11.56 8.70
C GLY A 45 5.16 -11.76 8.58
N ILE A 46 5.99 -10.78 8.98
CA ILE A 46 7.43 -11.02 9.08
C ILE A 46 7.74 -12.00 10.22
N ASN A 47 8.83 -12.77 10.05
CA ASN A 47 9.36 -13.58 11.14
C ASN A 47 9.84 -12.67 12.28
N PRO A 48 9.35 -12.82 13.52
CA PRO A 48 9.75 -11.99 14.66
C PRO A 48 11.25 -12.02 14.95
N LYS A 49 11.92 -13.15 14.72
CA LYS A 49 13.37 -13.28 14.93
C LYS A 49 14.16 -12.45 13.93
N LEU A 50 13.79 -12.51 12.65
CA LEU A 50 14.38 -11.69 11.60
C LEU A 50 14.14 -10.20 11.85
N ALA A 51 12.93 -9.84 12.27
CA ALA A 51 12.59 -8.46 12.62
C ALA A 51 13.48 -7.93 13.76
N SER A 52 13.73 -8.74 14.79
CA SER A 52 14.62 -8.37 15.90
C SER A 52 16.07 -8.22 15.45
N GLU A 53 16.58 -9.14 14.63
CA GLU A 53 17.95 -9.07 14.10
C GLU A 53 18.17 -7.83 13.23
N LEU A 54 17.20 -7.48 12.38
CA LEU A 54 17.28 -6.26 11.56
C LEU A 54 17.31 -4.99 12.40
N VAL A 55 16.53 -4.92 13.48
CA VAL A 55 16.57 -3.79 14.42
C VAL A 55 17.93 -3.70 15.09
N LYS A 56 18.49 -4.83 15.55
CA LYS A 56 19.83 -4.86 16.19
C LYS A 56 20.92 -4.38 15.25
N VAL A 57 20.98 -4.94 14.04
CA VAL A 57 21.95 -4.54 13.02
C VAL A 57 21.84 -3.04 12.74
N LEU A 58 20.61 -2.53 12.62
CA LEU A 58 20.38 -1.11 12.40
C LEU A 58 20.90 -0.26 13.58
N THR A 59 20.64 -0.65 14.82
CA THR A 59 21.14 0.09 16.00
C THR A 59 22.66 0.00 16.17
N GLU A 60 23.28 -1.11 15.78
CA GLU A 60 24.72 -1.35 15.94
C GLU A 60 25.56 -0.70 14.83
N ASN A 61 24.98 -0.45 13.65
CA ASN A 61 25.71 0.04 12.48
C ASN A 61 25.33 1.45 12.06
N ALA A 62 24.26 2.02 12.61
CA ALA A 62 23.89 3.41 12.36
C ALA A 62 24.75 4.33 13.24
N HIS A 63 26.01 4.51 12.84
CA HIS A 63 26.92 5.51 13.38
C HIS A 63 27.08 6.67 12.41
#